data_AF-Q2GM04-F1
#
_entry.id   AF-Q2GM04-F1
#
_cell.length_a   1.000
_cell.length_b   1.000
_cell.length_c   1.000
_cell.angle_alpha   90.00
_cell.angle_beta   90.00
_cell.angle_gamma   90.00
#
_symmetry.space_group_name_H-M   'P 1'
#
loop_
_entity.id
_entity.type
_entity.pdbx_description
1 polymer ?
#
loop_
_entity_poly.entity_id
_entity_poly.type
_entity_poly.pdbx_seq_one_letter_code
_entity_poly.pdbx_strand_id
1 'polypeptide(L)'
;MASDVYSFGIVAIYVVLKKMVFWPGEEAATCTSTDGEACRSILYNHISYFGDWPGFRGLLMHLGDENEYVERLLALLPEVKPKKPFSLWEPVDPEFRDLILKMTSLDPAKRITAREAPKQPWFREG
;
A
#
# COMPACT_ATOMS: atom_id res chain seq x y z
N MET A 1 13.31 2.81 8.21
CA MET A 1 12.21 2.16 8.98
C MET A 1 11.31 1.38 8.03
N ALA A 2 10.41 0.53 8.52
CA ALA A 2 9.47 -0.21 7.66
C ALA A 2 8.58 0.72 6.82
N SER A 3 8.22 1.90 7.35
CA SER A 3 7.47 2.93 6.63
C SER A 3 8.20 3.43 5.37
N ASP A 4 9.52 3.60 5.43
CA ASP A 4 10.32 4.14 4.32
C ASP A 4 10.39 3.16 3.14
N VAL A 5 10.43 1.85 3.44
CA VAL A 5 10.39 0.82 2.38
C VAL A 5 9.02 0.78 1.73
N TYR A 6 7.95 0.95 2.51
CA TYR A 6 6.60 1.03 1.96
C TYR A 6 6.46 2.23 1.02
N SER A 7 6.82 3.43 1.48
CA SER A 7 6.74 4.64 0.67
C SER A 7 7.64 4.56 -0.57
N PHE A 8 8.82 3.95 -0.46
CA PHE A 8 9.68 3.68 -1.61
C PHE A 8 8.99 2.77 -2.65
N GLY A 9 8.31 1.70 -2.23
CA GLY A 9 7.53 0.85 -3.13
C GLY A 9 6.46 1.64 -3.89
N ILE A 10 5.76 2.56 -3.22
CA ILE A 10 4.77 3.43 -3.86
C ILE A 10 5.41 4.36 -4.90
N VAL A 11 6.56 4.96 -4.57
CA VAL A 11 7.32 5.81 -5.51
C VAL A 11 7.83 4.99 -6.70
N ALA A 12 8.31 3.78 -6.48
CA ALA A 12 8.79 2.90 -7.54
C ALA A 12 7.68 2.57 -8.56
N ILE A 13 6.45 2.31 -8.11
CA ILE A 13 5.28 2.14 -9.00
C ILE A 13 5.11 3.37 -9.90
N TYR A 14 5.19 4.58 -9.34
CA TYR A 14 5.08 5.80 -10.12
C TYR A 14 6.23 5.95 -11.13
N VAL A 15 7.46 5.70 -10.72
CA VAL A 15 8.64 5.86 -11.59
C VAL A 15 8.59 4.92 -12.79
N VAL A 16 8.29 3.63 -12.52
CA VAL A 16 8.34 2.54 -13.52
C VAL A 16 7.06 2.49 -14.37
N LEU A 17 5.89 2.58 -13.74
CA LEU A 17 4.60 2.39 -14.44
C LEU A 17 3.88 3.70 -14.79
N LYS A 18 4.40 4.86 -14.35
CA LYS A 18 3.73 6.18 -14.48
C LYS A 18 2.31 6.20 -13.89
N LYS A 19 2.08 5.42 -12.83
CA LYS A 19 0.79 5.34 -12.12
C LYS A 19 0.90 5.94 -10.72
N MET A 20 0.08 6.94 -10.43
CA MET A 20 -0.08 7.47 -9.07
C MET A 20 -1.20 6.71 -8.33
N VAL A 21 -0.84 5.65 -7.60
CA VAL A 21 -1.81 4.72 -6.97
C VAL A 21 -2.68 5.35 -5.88
N PHE A 22 -2.24 6.44 -5.26
CA PHE A 22 -3.00 7.14 -4.22
C PHE A 22 -3.48 8.52 -4.64
N TRP A 23 -3.37 8.86 -5.92
CA TRP A 23 -3.94 10.10 -6.42
C TRP A 23 -5.47 10.04 -6.32
N PRO A 24 -6.11 10.96 -5.59
CA PRO A 24 -7.54 10.91 -5.39
C PRO A 24 -8.34 11.53 -6.56
N GLY A 25 -7.67 11.93 -7.66
CA GLY A 25 -8.31 12.55 -8.83
C GLY A 25 -8.39 14.07 -8.74
N GLU A 26 -8.86 14.72 -9.80
CA GLU A 26 -9.14 16.17 -9.79
C GLU A 26 -10.33 16.52 -8.87
N GLU A 27 -11.29 15.61 -8.67
CA GLU A 27 -12.44 15.77 -7.77
C GLU A 27 -12.02 15.96 -6.29
N ALA A 28 -10.86 15.43 -5.90
CA ALA A 28 -10.32 15.63 -4.57
C ALA A 28 -9.55 16.95 -4.39
N ALA A 29 -9.19 17.64 -5.48
CA ALA A 29 -8.66 19.00 -5.41
C ALA A 29 -9.75 20.02 -5.00
N THR A 30 -11.02 19.67 -5.18
CA THR A 30 -12.18 20.44 -4.69
C THR A 30 -12.64 20.03 -3.29
N CYS A 31 -12.13 18.92 -2.74
CA CYS A 31 -12.37 18.54 -1.35
C CYS A 31 -11.53 19.44 -0.44
N THR A 32 -12.11 20.56 0.00
CA THR A 32 -11.64 21.23 1.22
C THR A 32 -11.64 20.18 2.33
N SER A 33 -10.51 20.02 2.99
CA SER A 33 -10.16 18.93 3.92
C SER A 33 -10.98 18.86 5.21
N THR A 34 -12.24 19.31 5.21
CA THR A 34 -13.13 19.33 6.39
C THR A 34 -13.84 18.00 6.63
N ASP A 35 -13.97 17.13 5.63
CA ASP A 35 -14.92 15.99 5.69
C ASP A 35 -14.22 14.61 5.75
N GLY A 36 -12.89 14.59 5.64
CA GLY A 36 -12.07 13.37 5.74
C GLY A 36 -12.15 12.40 4.56
N GLU A 37 -12.93 12.71 3.52
CA GLU A 37 -13.14 11.82 2.35
C GLU A 37 -11.88 11.54 1.54
N ALA A 38 -11.03 12.55 1.30
CA ALA A 38 -9.76 12.35 0.61
C ALA A 38 -8.82 11.42 1.40
N CYS A 39 -8.79 11.56 2.73
CA CYS A 39 -8.05 10.66 3.61
C CYS A 39 -8.60 9.22 3.54
N ARG A 40 -9.93 9.07 3.53
CA ARG A 40 -10.59 7.76 3.34
C ARG A 40 -10.24 7.14 1.98
N SER A 41 -10.28 7.92 0.90
CA SER A 41 -9.93 7.45 -0.45
C SER A 41 -8.48 6.93 -0.52
N ILE A 42 -7.54 7.65 0.09
CA ILE A 42 -6.14 7.20 0.19
C ILE A 42 -6.05 5.89 0.96
N LEU A 43 -6.68 5.80 2.13
CA LEU A 43 -6.71 4.59 2.96
C LEU A 43 -7.33 3.39 2.23
N TYR A 44 -8.43 3.60 1.50
CA TYR A 44 -9.05 2.57 0.66
C TYR A 44 -8.09 2.09 -0.42
N ASN A 45 -7.32 2.97 -1.05
CA ASN A 45 -6.35 2.55 -2.05
C ASN A 45 -5.22 1.71 -1.45
N HIS A 46 -4.75 2.00 -0.23
CA HIS A 46 -3.76 1.14 0.44
C HIS A 46 -4.28 -0.29 0.59
N ILE A 47 -5.54 -0.45 1.05
CA ILE A 47 -6.15 -1.75 1.29
C ILE A 47 -6.52 -2.43 -0.03
N SER A 48 -7.15 -1.73 -0.98
CA SER A 48 -7.61 -2.33 -2.23
C SER A 48 -6.46 -2.77 -3.15
N TYR A 49 -5.32 -2.07 -3.14
CA TYR A 49 -4.18 -2.44 -4.01
C TYR A 49 -3.24 -3.45 -3.38
N PHE A 50 -2.98 -3.34 -2.08
CA PHE A 50 -1.90 -4.09 -1.41
C PHE A 50 -2.38 -4.91 -0.21
N GLY A 51 -3.64 -4.77 0.17
CA GLY A 51 -4.22 -5.50 1.29
C GLY A 51 -4.55 -6.93 0.94
N ASP A 52 -4.13 -7.82 1.83
CA ASP A 52 -4.66 -9.16 2.01
C ASP A 52 -5.05 -9.34 3.48
N TRP A 53 -5.85 -10.37 3.77
CA TRP A 53 -6.30 -10.60 5.15
C TRP A 53 -5.12 -10.85 6.13
N PRO A 54 -4.09 -11.65 5.78
CA PRO A 54 -2.92 -11.82 6.64
C PRO A 54 -2.14 -10.52 6.90
N GLY A 55 -1.98 -9.67 5.89
CA GLY A 55 -1.28 -8.40 5.99
C GLY A 55 -2.04 -7.40 6.85
N PHE A 56 -3.35 -7.29 6.65
CA PHE A 56 -4.20 -6.40 7.45
C PHE A 56 -4.23 -6.83 8.92
N ARG A 57 -4.34 -8.13 9.21
CA ARG A 57 -4.25 -8.65 10.58
C ARG A 57 -2.90 -8.32 11.23
N GLY A 58 -1.80 -8.47 10.49
CA GLY A 58 -0.46 -8.10 10.98
C GLY A 58 -0.32 -6.61 11.30
N LEU A 59 -0.95 -5.75 10.51
CA LEU A 59 -1.02 -4.31 10.78
C LEU A 59 -1.75 -4.02 12.10
N LEU A 60 -2.91 -4.64 12.34
CA LEU A 60 -3.66 -4.45 13.59
C LEU A 60 -2.85 -4.91 14.81
N MET A 61 -2.18 -6.07 14.71
CA MET A 61 -1.29 -6.57 15.76
C MET A 61 -0.12 -5.63 16.03
N HIS A 62 0.43 -5.00 14.99
CA HIS A 62 1.52 -4.04 15.12
C HIS A 62 1.10 -2.76 15.85
N LEU A 63 -0.14 -2.31 15.65
CA LEU A 63 -0.68 -1.13 16.33
C LEU A 63 -0.95 -1.40 17.82
N GLY A 64 -1.33 -2.63 18.17
CA GLY A 64 -1.70 -3.06 19.51
C GLY A 64 -3.15 -2.72 19.86
N ASP A 65 -3.77 -3.53 20.72
CA ASP A 65 -5.21 -3.49 20.99
C ASP A 65 -5.69 -2.17 21.64
N GLU A 66 -4.81 -1.46 22.35
CA GLU A 66 -5.12 -0.18 23.02
C GLU A 66 -5.05 1.03 22.07
N ASN A 67 -4.70 0.81 20.81
CA ASN A 67 -4.50 1.88 19.85
C ASN A 67 -5.83 2.35 19.23
N GLU A 68 -6.14 3.64 19.36
CA GLU A 68 -7.39 4.25 18.86
C GLU A 68 -7.62 4.09 17.34
N TYR A 69 -6.56 3.79 16.57
CA TYR A 69 -6.66 3.59 15.13
C TYR A 69 -7.12 2.18 14.74
N VAL A 70 -7.09 1.19 15.65
CA VAL A 70 -7.54 -0.19 15.38
C VAL A 70 -9.03 -0.21 15.01
N GLU A 71 -9.88 0.37 15.86
CA GLU A 71 -11.32 0.45 15.62
C GLU A 71 -11.64 1.24 14.36
N ARG A 72 -10.89 2.32 14.10
CA ARG A 72 -11.06 3.12 12.88
C ARG A 72 -10.73 2.31 11.63
N LEU A 73 -9.66 1.52 11.64
CA LEU A 73 -9.28 0.66 10.51
C LEU A 73 -10.31 -0.46 10.28
N LEU A 74 -10.84 -1.06 11.35
CA LEU A 74 -11.91 -2.07 11.25
C LEU A 74 -13.19 -1.48 10.66
N ALA A 75 -13.58 -0.28 11.10
CA ALA A 75 -14.76 0.42 10.60
C ALA A 75 -14.64 0.82 9.12
N LEU A 76 -13.43 0.95 8.58
CA LEU A 76 -13.19 1.27 7.16
C LEU A 76 -13.40 0.06 6.23
N LEU A 77 -13.17 -1.17 6.70
CA LEU A 77 -13.20 -2.37 5.85
C LEU A 77 -14.50 -2.56 5.04
N PRO A 78 -15.71 -2.36 5.61
CA PRO A 78 -16.95 -2.50 4.85
C PRO A 78 -17.10 -1.47 3.72
N GLU A 79 -16.41 -0.33 3.82
CA GLU A 79 -16.45 0.74 2.82
C GLU A 79 -15.39 0.60 1.72
N VAL A 80 -14.43 -0.31 1.88
CA VAL A 80 -13.36 -0.53 0.91
C VAL A 80 -13.95 -1.04 -0.41
N LYS A 81 -13.99 -0.17 -1.41
CA LYS A 81 -14.41 -0.56 -2.75
C LYS A 81 -13.36 -1.51 -3.37
N PRO A 82 -13.76 -2.67 -3.90
CA PRO A 82 -12.83 -3.58 -4.53
C PRO A 82 -12.20 -2.92 -5.76
N LYS A 83 -10.87 -2.89 -5.80
CA LYS A 83 -10.08 -2.53 -6.98
C LYS A 83 -9.29 -3.76 -7.43
N LYS A 84 -8.81 -3.76 -8.68
CA LYS A 84 -7.87 -4.79 -9.13
C LYS A 84 -6.62 -4.71 -8.24
N PRO A 85 -6.31 -5.72 -7.41
CA PRO A 85 -5.14 -5.68 -6.55
C PRO A 85 -3.87 -5.67 -7.40
N PHE A 86 -2.79 -5.08 -6.88
CA PHE A 86 -1.54 -4.91 -7.62
C PHE A 86 -0.94 -6.25 -8.08
N SER A 87 -1.16 -7.32 -7.31
CA SER A 87 -0.76 -8.69 -7.67
C SER A 87 -1.34 -9.19 -9.00
N LEU A 88 -2.46 -8.61 -9.44
CA LEU A 88 -3.15 -8.96 -10.68
C LEU A 88 -2.98 -7.92 -11.77
N TRP A 89 -2.16 -6.88 -11.59
CA TRP A 89 -1.95 -5.85 -12.60
C TRP A 89 -1.16 -6.36 -13.79
N GLU A 90 -1.64 -6.07 -15.01
CA GLU A 90 -1.00 -6.49 -16.26
C GLU A 90 -1.13 -5.38 -17.32
N PRO A 91 -0.07 -5.14 -18.13
CA PRO A 91 1.25 -5.75 -18.05
C PRO A 91 2.10 -5.13 -16.92
N VAL A 92 2.75 -5.96 -16.12
CA VAL A 92 3.77 -5.57 -15.11
C VAL A 92 4.83 -6.65 -15.09
N ASP A 93 6.11 -6.26 -15.10
CA ASP A 93 7.22 -7.21 -14.97
C ASP A 93 7.04 -8.09 -13.72
N PRO A 94 7.16 -9.43 -13.82
CA PRO A 94 6.92 -10.32 -12.69
C PRO A 94 7.86 -10.10 -11.50
N GLU A 95 9.13 -9.79 -11.74
CA GLU A 95 10.12 -9.56 -10.69
C GLU A 95 9.90 -8.20 -10.02
N PHE A 96 9.57 -7.17 -10.81
CA PHE A 96 9.14 -5.89 -10.26
C PHE A 96 7.87 -6.05 -9.41
N ARG A 97 6.88 -6.82 -9.90
CA ARG A 97 5.64 -7.07 -9.17
C ARG A 97 5.91 -7.70 -7.81
N ASP A 98 6.73 -8.76 -7.79
CA ASP A 98 7.12 -9.46 -6.57
C ASP A 98 7.87 -8.54 -5.60
N LEU A 99 8.82 -7.74 -6.09
CA LEU A 99 9.53 -6.73 -5.28
C LEU A 99 8.56 -5.76 -4.61
N ILE A 100 7.63 -5.19 -5.38
CA ILE A 100 6.68 -4.20 -4.89
C ILE A 100 5.75 -4.83 -3.84
N LEU A 101 5.21 -6.03 -4.08
CA LEU A 101 4.36 -6.71 -3.09
C LEU A 101 5.09 -6.96 -1.76
N LYS A 102 6.38 -7.28 -1.80
CA LYS A 102 7.22 -7.41 -0.59
C LYS A 102 7.46 -6.07 0.12
N MET A 103 7.59 -4.98 -0.64
CA MET A 103 7.76 -3.62 -0.08
C MET A 103 6.45 -3.05 0.48
N THR A 104 5.31 -3.38 -0.12
CA THR A 104 4.00 -2.80 0.22
C THR A 104 3.11 -3.74 1.03
N SER A 105 3.68 -4.79 1.65
CA SER A 105 2.94 -5.61 2.63
C SER A 105 2.37 -4.72 3.74
N LEU A 106 1.08 -4.87 4.05
CA LEU A 106 0.43 -4.13 5.13
C LEU A 106 0.98 -4.53 6.51
N ASP A 107 1.41 -5.78 6.67
CA ASP A 107 2.07 -6.27 7.88
C ASP A 107 3.52 -5.74 7.93
N PRO A 108 3.85 -4.80 8.85
CA PRO A 108 5.18 -4.21 8.89
C PRO A 108 6.29 -5.22 9.17
N ALA A 109 5.98 -6.34 9.83
CA ALA A 109 6.96 -7.38 10.16
C ALA A 109 7.28 -8.30 8.98
N LYS A 110 6.39 -8.38 7.98
CA LYS A 110 6.60 -9.15 6.74
C LYS A 110 7.20 -8.32 5.61
N ARG A 111 7.29 -7.01 5.79
CA ARG A 111 7.85 -6.10 4.80
C ARG A 111 9.34 -6.35 4.65
N ILE A 112 9.81 -6.46 3.41
CA ILE A 112 11.23 -6.58 3.12
C ILE A 112 12.00 -5.37 3.66
N THR A 113 13.23 -5.57 4.12
CA THR A 113 14.05 -4.45 4.61
C THR A 113 14.79 -3.73 3.50
N ALA A 114 15.22 -2.49 3.74
CA ALA A 114 16.08 -1.74 2.81
C ALA A 114 17.42 -2.45 2.50
N ARG A 115 17.88 -3.34 3.39
CA ARG A 115 19.09 -4.16 3.18
C ARG A 115 18.84 -5.36 2.27
N GLU A 116 17.61 -5.86 2.23
CA GLU A 116 17.22 -7.04 1.45
C GLU A 116 16.65 -6.68 0.09
N ALA A 117 15.99 -5.53 -0.03
CA ALA A 117 15.39 -5.06 -1.29
C ALA A 117 16.38 -5.05 -2.47
N PRO A 118 17.61 -4.50 -2.36
CA PRO A 118 18.59 -4.53 -3.46
C PRO A 118 19.05 -5.93 -3.88
N LYS A 119 18.76 -6.98 -3.10
CA LYS A 119 19.16 -8.36 -3.40
C LYS A 119 18.10 -9.12 -4.21
N GLN A 120 16.92 -8.53 -4.39
CA GLN A 120 15.83 -9.14 -5.14
C GLN A 120 16.18 -9.26 -6.63
N PRO A 121 15.62 -10.26 -7.34
CA PRO A 121 15.90 -10.51 -8.76
C PRO A 121 15.80 -9.27 -9.66
N TRP A 122 14.80 -8.42 -9.43
CA TRP A 122 14.57 -7.19 -10.20
C TRP A 122 15.79 -6.25 -10.31
N PHE A 123 16.70 -6.29 -9.34
CA PHE A 123 17.93 -5.47 -9.34
C PHE A 123 19.17 -6.20 -9.90
N ARG A 124 19.03 -7.47 -10.31
CA ARG A 124 20.15 -8.29 -10.81
C ARG A 124 20.48 -8.01 -12.26
N GLU A 125 19.58 -7.37 -13.00
CA GLU A 125 19.82 -6.93 -14.37
C GLU A 125 19.80 -5.40 -14.43
N GLY A 126 20.99 -4.84 -14.65
CA GLY A 126 21.27 -3.44 -14.95
C GLY A 126 22.48 -3.35 -15.85
#